data_AF-A0AAF3EYH2-F1
#
_entry.id   AF-A0AAF3EYH2-F1
#
_cell.length_a   1.000
_cell.length_b   1.000
_cell.length_c   1.000
_cell.angle_alpha   90.00
_cell.angle_beta   90.00
_cell.angle_gamma   90.00
#
_symmetry.space_group_name_H-M   'P 1'
#
loop_
_entity.id
_entity.type
_entity.pdbx_description
1 polymer ?
#
loop_
_entity_poly.entity_id
_entity_poly.type
_entity_poly.pdbx_seq_one_letter_code
_entity_poly.pdbx_strand_id
1 'polypeptide(L)'
;MWRVRLKLQTSAAVLLANIFDDGTRQNEWKTSTFQPQKQPFLRTDFWQVHAAQSANLDQKGDVTRSGAVSKLLQLCEQIQVQSWETAISLDRLKTAFKINEGSFGEVYAIRSKDVPTEYNVLKVVPIDGAVEINGFEQMTSTDILPELLCSQALTKLWEEGKENRTKCFIHLKKAYLVKGDYHPHLIAAWYTYDKQEKSSNGDPTQFPDDQLFLLFEYEFGGESLDHFELSSSSQLLSIVAQVATALAAAECGLKFEHRDLHLGNILVFLKEMSKMHRAVVNNKTIEFNDARVSVRLIDFTLARFDYKKQNFHYQFEEDDPIFEGDGSEAHHQIYRGMRACTREDWKGFNPVTNLLWIEYLLWFCLQHEEDANTKAYQLLDSFLKRVRKCWSSTELVNSKEFNDIVEHLNA
;
A
#
# COMPACT_ATOMS: atom_id res chain seq x y z
N MET A 1 -8.75 30.42 -11.08
CA MET A 1 -9.87 30.51 -10.11
C MET A 1 -11.07 29.75 -10.67
N TRP A 2 -11.01 28.42 -10.65
CA TRP A 2 -12.13 27.47 -10.82
C TRP A 2 -11.70 26.21 -10.07
N ARG A 3 -11.99 26.16 -8.76
CA ARG A 3 -11.88 24.94 -7.96
C ARG A 3 -13.19 24.18 -8.16
N VAL A 4 -13.20 23.17 -9.01
CA VAL A 4 -14.31 22.22 -9.07
C VAL A 4 -14.09 21.21 -7.95
N ARG A 5 -14.71 21.45 -6.79
CA ARG A 5 -14.93 20.41 -5.78
C ARG A 5 -16.00 19.48 -6.37
N LEU A 6 -15.59 18.30 -6.85
CA LEU A 6 -16.53 17.24 -7.21
C LEU A 6 -17.30 16.82 -5.95
N LYS A 7 -18.62 17.04 -5.97
CA LYS A 7 -19.55 16.40 -5.03
C LYS A 7 -19.86 15.02 -5.59
N LEU A 8 -19.25 13.99 -5.01
CA LEU A 8 -19.56 12.58 -5.25
C LEU A 8 -21.06 12.35 -5.00
N GLN A 9 -21.86 12.14 -6.05
CA GLN A 9 -23.31 11.92 -5.95
C GLN A 9 -23.80 10.56 -6.47
N THR A 10 -22.91 9.66 -6.86
CA THR A 10 -23.24 8.24 -7.12
C THR A 10 -23.03 7.43 -5.84
N SER A 11 -24.12 7.00 -5.19
CA SER A 11 -24.03 6.29 -3.91
C SER A 11 -23.30 4.95 -4.09
N ALA A 12 -22.38 4.64 -3.18
CA ALA A 12 -21.66 3.36 -3.06
C ALA A 12 -22.58 2.11 -3.15
N ALA A 13 -23.89 2.25 -2.97
CA ALA A 13 -24.91 1.21 -3.14
C ALA A 13 -25.07 0.66 -4.57
N VAL A 14 -24.80 1.44 -5.62
CA VAL A 14 -24.88 0.94 -7.02
C VAL A 14 -23.62 0.14 -7.39
N LEU A 15 -22.49 0.48 -6.78
CA LEU A 15 -21.25 -0.29 -6.86
C LEU A 15 -21.42 -1.66 -6.17
N LEU A 16 -22.05 -1.68 -4.99
CA LEU A 16 -22.40 -2.90 -4.22
C LEU A 16 -23.22 -3.89 -5.03
N ALA A 17 -24.20 -3.43 -5.81
CA ALA A 17 -24.95 -4.32 -6.68
C ALA A 17 -24.04 -4.90 -7.79
N ASN A 18 -23.26 -4.07 -8.48
CA ASN A 18 -22.53 -4.54 -9.67
C ASN A 18 -21.22 -5.31 -9.40
N ILE A 19 -20.57 -5.14 -8.24
CA ILE A 19 -19.40 -5.95 -7.84
C ILE A 19 -19.83 -7.39 -7.48
N PHE A 20 -21.05 -7.57 -6.94
CA PHE A 20 -21.51 -8.83 -6.36
C PHE A 20 -22.67 -9.52 -7.12
N ASP A 21 -23.26 -8.89 -8.15
CA ASP A 21 -24.46 -9.40 -8.88
C ASP A 21 -24.17 -10.02 -10.28
N ASP A 22 -22.92 -10.09 -10.75
CA ASP A 22 -22.61 -10.87 -11.96
C ASP A 22 -22.50 -12.37 -11.61
N GLY A 23 -23.47 -13.16 -12.06
CA GLY A 23 -23.72 -14.57 -11.76
C GLY A 23 -22.59 -15.57 -12.03
N THR A 24 -21.38 -15.11 -12.38
CA THR A 24 -20.19 -15.95 -12.57
C THR A 24 -19.56 -16.44 -11.25
N ARG A 25 -19.89 -15.82 -10.11
CA ARG A 25 -19.41 -16.23 -8.76
C ARG A 25 -20.52 -16.71 -7.81
N GLN A 26 -21.76 -16.86 -8.29
CA GLN A 26 -22.98 -16.90 -7.45
C GLN A 26 -23.30 -18.21 -6.69
N ASN A 27 -22.54 -19.29 -6.79
CA ASN A 27 -23.00 -20.55 -6.19
C ASN A 27 -22.80 -20.70 -4.66
N GLU A 28 -22.31 -19.68 -3.94
CA GLU A 28 -22.17 -19.76 -2.46
C GLU A 28 -22.67 -18.53 -1.67
N TRP A 29 -23.23 -17.49 -2.31
CA TRP A 29 -23.47 -16.17 -1.67
C TRP A 29 -24.94 -15.85 -1.36
N LYS A 30 -25.70 -16.79 -0.78
CA LYS A 30 -27.05 -16.50 -0.26
C LYS A 30 -27.13 -16.81 1.22
N THR A 31 -26.94 -15.80 2.07
CA THR A 31 -27.68 -15.56 3.33
C THR A 31 -27.07 -14.37 4.09
N SER A 32 -27.49 -13.15 3.77
CA SER A 32 -27.56 -12.04 4.75
C SER A 32 -28.25 -10.84 4.10
N THR A 33 -29.45 -10.50 4.58
CA THR A 33 -30.20 -9.32 4.17
C THR A 33 -29.88 -8.16 5.12
N PHE A 34 -29.30 -7.07 4.62
CA PHE A 34 -28.99 -5.87 5.40
C PHE A 34 -30.02 -4.75 5.16
N GLN A 35 -30.46 -4.09 6.24
CA GLN A 35 -31.25 -2.84 6.21
C GLN A 35 -30.41 -1.68 6.77
N PRO A 36 -30.43 -0.48 6.16
CA PRO A 36 -29.58 0.63 6.59
C PRO A 36 -30.22 1.43 7.74
N GLN A 37 -29.49 1.58 8.85
CA GLN A 37 -29.77 2.62 9.84
C GLN A 37 -28.75 3.76 9.73
N LYS A 38 -29.23 5.00 9.87
CA LYS A 38 -28.47 6.24 9.75
C LYS A 38 -27.97 6.68 11.13
N GLN A 39 -26.66 6.73 11.34
CA GLN A 39 -26.02 7.61 12.31
C GLN A 39 -24.71 8.17 11.74
N PRO A 40 -24.30 9.40 12.10
CA PRO A 40 -23.04 9.97 11.64
C PRO A 40 -21.92 9.55 12.60
N PHE A 41 -20.92 8.82 12.11
CA PHE A 41 -19.72 8.47 12.87
C PHE A 41 -18.47 9.14 12.26
N LEU A 42 -17.62 9.66 13.15
CA LEU A 42 -16.41 10.41 12.83
C LEU A 42 -15.28 9.45 12.45
N ARG A 43 -14.44 9.88 11.49
CA ARG A 43 -13.23 9.20 11.02
C ARG A 43 -12.21 9.08 12.16
N THR A 44 -12.07 7.88 12.74
CA THR A 44 -10.94 7.43 13.60
C THR A 44 -11.05 5.94 13.97
N ASP A 45 -12.23 5.33 13.86
CA ASP A 45 -12.52 4.08 14.56
C ASP A 45 -12.10 2.79 13.83
N PHE A 46 -11.41 2.90 12.68
CA PHE A 46 -11.08 1.75 11.84
C PHE A 46 -9.88 0.91 12.33
N TRP A 47 -9.02 1.46 13.18
CA TRP A 47 -7.79 0.77 13.62
C TRP A 47 -7.95 0.06 14.97
N GLN A 48 -9.20 -0.19 15.37
CA GLN A 48 -9.53 -0.97 16.55
C GLN A 48 -8.99 -2.39 16.39
N VAL A 49 -8.00 -2.72 17.22
CA VAL A 49 -7.34 -4.03 17.33
C VAL A 49 -6.39 -4.27 16.18
N HIS A 50 -5.15 -4.72 16.44
CA HIS A 50 -4.40 -5.73 15.67
C HIS A 50 -2.92 -5.73 16.07
N ALA A 51 -2.61 -6.56 17.07
CA ALA A 51 -1.28 -7.13 17.20
C ALA A 51 -1.23 -8.36 16.29
N ALA A 52 -0.46 -8.30 15.20
CA ALA A 52 -0.42 -9.36 14.20
C ALA A 52 0.28 -10.63 14.72
N GLN A 53 -0.47 -11.54 15.33
CA GLN A 53 0.00 -12.91 15.53
C GLN A 53 -0.09 -13.71 14.22
N SER A 54 1.06 -13.93 13.56
CA SER A 54 1.50 -15.28 13.20
C SER A 54 2.80 -15.31 12.37
N ALA A 55 3.92 -15.47 13.06
CA ALA A 55 5.07 -16.17 12.50
C ALA A 55 4.84 -17.68 12.68
N ASN A 56 4.33 -18.38 11.66
CA ASN A 56 4.29 -19.85 11.70
C ASN A 56 5.69 -20.39 11.35
N LEU A 57 6.51 -20.43 12.39
CA LEU A 57 7.87 -20.96 12.43
C LEU A 57 7.82 -22.48 12.47
N ASP A 58 8.84 -23.11 11.88
CA ASP A 58 9.03 -24.55 11.83
C ASP A 58 8.80 -25.21 13.20
N GLN A 59 8.26 -26.44 13.17
CA GLN A 59 8.06 -27.29 14.34
C GLN A 59 9.31 -27.29 15.24
N LYS A 60 9.20 -26.57 16.38
CA LYS A 60 10.21 -26.22 17.41
C LYS A 60 10.84 -24.82 17.26
N GLY A 61 10.12 -23.78 17.67
CA GLY A 61 10.76 -22.58 18.21
C GLY A 61 9.93 -21.32 18.08
N ASP A 62 9.24 -20.94 19.15
CA ASP A 62 8.80 -19.55 19.37
C ASP A 62 9.97 -18.60 19.11
N VAL A 63 9.82 -17.67 18.16
CA VAL A 63 10.68 -16.50 18.12
C VAL A 63 10.27 -15.66 19.32
N THR A 64 10.98 -15.85 20.43
CA THR A 64 10.92 -14.92 21.55
C THR A 64 11.13 -13.49 21.03
N ARG A 65 10.58 -12.48 21.70
CA ARG A 65 10.81 -11.06 21.39
C ARG A 65 12.29 -10.72 21.15
N SER A 66 13.19 -11.37 21.88
CA SER A 66 14.64 -11.30 21.68
C SER A 66 15.11 -11.77 20.29
N GLY A 67 14.51 -12.85 19.77
CA GLY A 67 14.75 -13.36 18.42
C GLY A 67 14.23 -12.43 17.32
N ALA A 68 13.08 -11.77 17.52
CA ALA A 68 12.51 -10.83 16.55
C ALA A 68 13.39 -9.57 16.40
N VAL A 69 13.81 -8.97 17.53
CA VAL A 69 14.78 -7.86 17.54
C VAL A 69 16.10 -8.25 16.85
N SER A 70 16.63 -9.45 17.16
CA SER A 70 17.84 -9.97 16.49
C SER A 70 17.65 -10.10 14.98
N LYS A 71 16.45 -10.49 14.54
CA LYS A 71 16.10 -10.58 13.13
C LYS A 71 16.01 -9.21 12.46
N LEU A 72 15.37 -8.23 13.11
CA LEU A 72 15.30 -6.85 12.63
C LEU A 72 16.71 -6.27 12.47
N LEU A 73 17.59 -6.45 13.46
CA LEU A 73 19.00 -6.05 13.36
C LEU A 73 19.70 -6.68 12.14
N GLN A 74 19.50 -7.98 11.90
CA GLN A 74 20.06 -8.63 10.72
C GLN A 74 19.54 -8.01 9.42
N LEU A 75 18.23 -7.71 9.34
CA LEU A 75 17.60 -7.14 8.14
C LEU A 75 18.00 -5.67 7.91
N CYS A 76 18.24 -4.91 8.99
CA CYS A 76 18.78 -3.55 8.95
C CYS A 76 20.31 -3.52 8.74
N GLU A 77 20.96 -4.68 8.65
CA GLU A 77 22.42 -4.81 8.55
C GLU A 77 23.17 -4.16 9.74
N GLN A 78 22.58 -4.28 10.93
CA GLN A 78 23.09 -3.76 12.18
C GLN A 78 23.57 -4.89 13.10
N ILE A 79 24.68 -4.65 13.81
CA ILE A 79 25.17 -5.55 14.86
C ILE A 79 24.44 -5.27 16.19
N GLN A 80 23.99 -4.03 16.40
CA GLN A 80 23.30 -3.58 17.60
C GLN A 80 22.32 -2.43 17.27
N VAL A 81 21.38 -2.20 18.17
CA VAL A 81 20.47 -1.06 18.10
C VAL A 81 21.28 0.25 18.10
N GLN A 82 20.92 1.19 17.24
CA GLN A 82 21.66 2.43 17.03
C GLN A 82 21.00 3.62 17.76
N SER A 83 21.76 4.70 17.99
CA SER A 83 21.18 6.01 18.27
C SER A 83 20.66 6.65 16.98
N TRP A 84 19.82 7.68 17.11
CA TRP A 84 19.33 8.46 15.98
C TRP A 84 20.46 9.00 15.10
N GLU A 85 21.47 9.62 15.70
CA GLU A 85 22.59 10.28 15.01
C GLU A 85 23.50 9.29 14.28
N THR A 86 23.52 8.04 14.75
CA THR A 86 24.26 6.95 14.09
C THR A 86 23.49 6.46 12.86
N ALA A 87 22.16 6.37 12.94
CA ALA A 87 21.30 5.92 11.85
C ALA A 87 21.16 6.99 10.75
N ILE A 88 20.81 8.22 11.14
CA ILE A 88 20.56 9.36 10.27
C ILE A 88 21.39 10.56 10.76
N SER A 89 22.19 11.15 9.88
CA SER A 89 23.02 12.29 10.28
C SER A 89 22.18 13.51 10.68
N LEU A 90 22.70 14.28 11.64
CA LEU A 90 22.03 15.48 12.14
C LEU A 90 21.69 16.49 11.04
N ASP A 91 22.56 16.67 10.05
CA ASP A 91 22.31 17.59 8.93
C ASP A 91 21.10 17.17 8.08
N ARG A 92 20.85 15.86 7.95
CA ARG A 92 19.64 15.36 7.28
C ARG A 92 18.41 15.54 8.15
N LEU A 93 18.49 15.25 9.45
CA LEU A 93 17.38 15.45 10.40
C LEU A 93 16.93 16.91 10.48
N LYS A 94 17.86 17.87 10.38
CA LYS A 94 17.55 19.31 10.30
C LYS A 94 16.71 19.71 9.08
N THR A 95 16.73 18.89 8.02
CA THR A 95 15.93 19.14 6.81
C THR A 95 14.55 18.51 6.84
N ALA A 96 14.21 17.82 7.93
CA ALA A 96 12.97 17.08 8.02
C ALA A 96 11.74 17.99 7.98
N PHE A 97 10.74 17.59 7.21
CA PHE A 97 9.37 18.10 7.32
C PHE A 97 8.39 16.93 7.21
N LYS A 98 7.32 16.96 8.00
CA LYS A 98 6.30 15.91 7.99
C LYS A 98 5.48 16.05 6.70
N ILE A 99 5.28 14.93 5.99
CA ILE A 99 4.56 14.89 4.72
C ILE A 99 3.27 14.08 4.82
N ASN A 100 3.18 13.15 5.76
CA ASN A 100 2.00 12.35 5.99
C ASN A 100 2.02 11.74 7.39
N GLU A 101 0.91 11.16 7.79
CA GLU A 101 0.77 10.30 8.98
C GLU A 101 0.36 8.90 8.55
N GLY A 102 0.86 7.89 9.26
CA GLY A 102 0.43 6.50 9.12
C GLY A 102 -0.23 6.02 10.40
N SER A 103 -1.00 4.94 10.33
CA SER A 103 -1.75 4.41 11.47
C SER A 103 -0.87 4.05 12.66
N PHE A 104 0.35 3.58 12.38
CA PHE A 104 1.32 3.12 13.40
C PHE A 104 2.58 4.00 13.46
N GLY A 105 2.58 5.18 12.84
CA GLY A 105 3.79 5.99 12.80
C GLY A 105 3.70 7.27 12.01
N GLU A 106 4.86 7.89 11.82
CA GLU A 106 4.99 9.24 11.25
C GLU A 106 5.80 9.20 9.96
N VAL A 107 5.46 10.03 8.98
CA VAL A 107 6.13 10.04 7.68
C VAL A 107 6.72 11.42 7.40
N TYR A 108 8.04 11.49 7.28
CA TYR A 108 8.80 12.72 7.02
C TYR A 108 9.51 12.66 5.68
N ALA A 109 9.67 13.80 5.02
CA ALA A 109 10.67 13.96 3.97
C ALA A 109 11.99 14.45 4.60
N ILE A 110 13.10 13.83 4.23
CA ILE A 110 14.46 14.22 4.63
C ILE A 110 15.37 14.31 3.40
N ARG A 111 16.39 15.17 3.41
CA ARG A 111 17.32 15.25 2.27
C ARG A 111 17.96 13.89 1.98
N SER A 112 18.04 13.55 0.70
CA SER A 112 18.69 12.31 0.25
C SER A 112 20.18 12.37 0.55
N LYS A 113 20.72 11.26 1.04
CA LYS A 113 22.16 11.10 1.28
C LYS A 113 22.94 11.05 -0.04
N ASP A 114 22.36 10.45 -1.08
CA ASP A 114 23.04 10.19 -2.35
C ASP A 114 22.91 11.37 -3.32
N VAL A 115 21.76 12.07 -3.27
CA VAL A 115 21.44 13.19 -4.17
C VAL A 115 20.92 14.36 -3.33
N PRO A 116 21.78 15.27 -2.83
CA PRO A 116 21.40 16.31 -1.88
C PRO A 116 20.32 17.29 -2.37
N THR A 117 20.04 17.35 -3.68
CA THR A 117 18.96 18.16 -4.27
C THR A 117 17.58 17.50 -4.17
N GLU A 118 17.53 16.22 -3.82
CA GLU A 118 16.30 15.42 -3.71
C GLU A 118 15.97 15.08 -2.25
N TYR A 119 14.80 14.49 -2.04
CA TYR A 119 14.31 14.02 -0.75
C TYR A 119 14.12 12.50 -0.78
N ASN A 120 14.38 11.87 0.36
CA ASN A 120 13.94 10.52 0.69
C ASN A 120 12.78 10.62 1.70
N VAL A 121 12.01 9.56 1.82
CA VAL A 121 10.91 9.46 2.79
C VAL A 121 11.39 8.63 3.98
N LEU A 122 11.19 9.15 5.19
CA LEU A 122 11.49 8.48 6.45
C LEU A 122 10.18 8.16 7.17
N LYS A 123 9.76 6.89 7.15
CA LYS A 123 8.67 6.37 7.98
C LYS A 123 9.25 5.97 9.33
N VAL A 124 8.73 6.52 10.41
CA VAL A 124 9.16 6.30 11.80
C VAL A 124 8.06 5.52 12.51
N VAL A 125 8.35 4.28 12.88
CA VAL A 125 7.39 3.38 13.55
C VAL A 125 7.93 3.07 14.95
N PRO A 126 7.35 3.62 16.04
CA PRO A 126 7.65 3.16 17.38
C PRO A 126 7.14 1.73 17.55
N ILE A 127 7.98 0.87 18.11
CA ILE A 127 7.67 -0.53 18.34
C ILE A 127 8.06 -0.92 19.75
N ASP A 128 7.48 -2.00 20.25
CA ASP A 128 7.91 -2.61 21.51
C ASP A 128 7.81 -1.68 22.76
N GLY A 129 7.09 -0.56 22.68
CA GLY A 129 6.85 0.37 23.79
C GLY A 129 5.46 0.23 24.40
N ALA A 130 5.29 0.80 25.60
CA ALA A 130 4.02 0.78 26.35
C ALA A 130 3.14 2.01 26.09
N VAL A 131 3.65 3.00 25.37
CA VAL A 131 2.92 4.20 25.01
C VAL A 131 2.00 3.89 23.85
N GLU A 132 0.70 4.13 24.02
CA GLU A 132 -0.28 3.96 22.96
C GLU A 132 -0.10 5.02 21.86
N ILE A 133 -0.24 4.59 20.62
CA ILE A 133 -0.32 5.45 19.44
C ILE A 133 -1.78 5.49 19.04
N ASN A 134 -2.41 6.66 19.09
CA ASN A 134 -3.80 6.84 18.67
C ASN A 134 -4.80 5.97 19.45
N GLY A 135 -4.47 5.62 20.70
CA GLY A 135 -5.26 4.73 21.54
C GLY A 135 -4.99 3.24 21.29
N PHE A 136 -3.93 2.89 20.55
CA PHE A 136 -3.56 1.52 20.24
C PHE A 136 -2.18 1.15 20.75
N GLU A 137 -2.02 -0.10 21.17
CA GLU A 137 -0.71 -0.65 21.51
C GLU A 137 0.25 -0.57 20.32
N GLN A 138 1.53 -0.37 20.61
CA GLN A 138 2.54 -0.36 19.57
C GLN A 138 2.68 -1.76 18.97
N MET A 139 3.00 -1.81 17.68
CA MET A 139 3.45 -3.04 17.05
C MET A 139 4.64 -3.62 17.80
N THR A 140 4.65 -4.93 18.01
CA THR A 140 5.84 -5.62 18.50
C THR A 140 6.86 -5.75 17.37
N SER A 141 8.11 -6.06 17.74
CA SER A 141 9.14 -6.42 16.75
C SER A 141 8.77 -7.62 15.87
N THR A 142 7.83 -8.47 16.31
CA THR A 142 7.33 -9.59 15.52
C THR A 142 6.30 -9.12 14.49
N ASP A 143 5.42 -8.20 14.88
CA ASP A 143 4.30 -7.72 14.04
C ASP A 143 4.80 -6.88 12.87
N ILE A 144 5.84 -6.07 13.07
CA ILE A 144 6.41 -5.20 12.03
C ILE A 144 7.36 -5.94 11.06
N LEU A 145 7.85 -7.12 11.46
CA LEU A 145 8.84 -7.88 10.71
C LEU A 145 8.40 -8.24 9.27
N PRO A 146 7.15 -8.70 9.03
CA PRO A 146 6.63 -8.94 7.69
C PRO A 146 6.68 -7.70 6.78
N GLU A 147 6.38 -6.50 7.28
CA GLU A 147 6.39 -5.28 6.47
C GLU A 147 7.81 -4.96 5.95
N LEU A 148 8.82 -5.10 6.81
CA LEU A 148 10.23 -4.93 6.43
C LEU A 148 10.68 -5.99 5.42
N LEU A 149 10.34 -7.25 5.66
CA LEU A 149 10.66 -8.34 4.74
C LEU A 149 9.98 -8.14 3.38
N CYS A 150 8.72 -7.70 3.36
CA CYS A 150 7.98 -7.42 2.14
C CYS A 150 8.63 -6.29 1.36
N SER A 151 8.93 -5.16 2.02
CA SER A 151 9.62 -4.01 1.44
C SER A 151 10.96 -4.41 0.80
N GLN A 152 11.75 -5.25 1.47
CA GLN A 152 13.00 -5.77 0.92
C GLN A 152 12.78 -6.75 -0.25
N ALA A 153 11.79 -7.64 -0.17
CA ALA A 153 11.50 -8.61 -1.22
C ALA A 153 11.04 -7.92 -2.51
N LEU A 154 10.17 -6.91 -2.40
CA LEU A 154 9.68 -6.10 -3.53
C LEU A 154 10.78 -5.22 -4.11
N THR A 155 11.67 -4.66 -3.27
CA THR A 155 12.87 -3.94 -3.73
C THR A 155 13.78 -4.87 -4.55
N LYS A 156 14.02 -6.10 -4.08
CA LYS A 156 14.82 -7.08 -4.82
C LYS A 156 14.15 -7.60 -6.10
N LEU A 157 12.81 -7.68 -6.12
CA LEU A 157 12.07 -7.98 -7.34
C LEU A 157 12.41 -6.96 -8.45
N TRP A 158 12.64 -5.69 -8.09
CA TRP A 158 13.11 -4.68 -9.04
C TRP A 158 14.59 -4.82 -9.39
N GLU A 159 15.46 -4.94 -8.40
CA GLU A 159 16.92 -4.83 -8.59
C GLU A 159 17.56 -6.09 -9.16
N GLU A 160 17.10 -7.26 -8.69
CA GLU A 160 17.71 -8.57 -8.95
C GLU A 160 16.80 -9.46 -9.81
N GLY A 161 15.52 -9.10 -9.95
CA GLY A 161 14.51 -9.86 -10.69
C GLY A 161 14.89 -10.10 -12.16
N LYS A 162 14.79 -11.36 -12.60
CA LYS A 162 15.02 -11.78 -13.99
C LYS A 162 13.71 -12.15 -14.68
N GLU A 163 13.06 -13.19 -14.16
CA GLU A 163 11.81 -13.73 -14.71
C GLU A 163 10.61 -12.85 -14.39
N ASN A 164 10.69 -12.14 -13.27
CA ASN A 164 9.69 -11.20 -12.78
C ASN A 164 10.41 -9.95 -12.29
N ARG A 165 10.00 -8.78 -12.78
CA ARG A 165 10.67 -7.51 -12.48
C ARG A 165 9.74 -6.33 -12.69
N THR A 166 9.64 -5.44 -11.71
CA THR A 166 8.90 -4.19 -11.82
C THR A 166 9.49 -3.14 -10.90
N LYS A 167 9.40 -1.86 -11.27
CA LYS A 167 9.85 -0.71 -10.45
C LYS A 167 8.69 0.01 -9.75
N CYS A 168 7.50 -0.58 -9.75
CA CYS A 168 6.28 0.06 -9.30
C CYS A 168 5.97 -0.13 -7.82
N PHE A 169 6.75 -0.90 -7.07
CA PHE A 169 6.70 -0.87 -5.61
C PHE A 169 7.69 0.16 -5.10
N ILE A 170 7.39 0.81 -3.97
CA ILE A 170 8.28 1.79 -3.37
C ILE A 170 9.63 1.15 -3.03
N HIS A 171 10.72 1.80 -3.46
CA HIS A 171 12.06 1.32 -3.19
C HIS A 171 12.47 1.62 -1.75
N LEU A 172 12.75 0.56 -0.98
CA LEU A 172 13.35 0.67 0.34
C LEU A 172 14.85 0.86 0.18
N LYS A 173 15.34 2.07 0.49
CA LYS A 173 16.78 2.38 0.44
C LYS A 173 17.51 1.79 1.62
N LYS A 174 16.94 1.94 2.83
CA LYS A 174 17.52 1.42 4.06
C LYS A 174 16.48 1.30 5.16
N ALA A 175 16.70 0.39 6.10
CA ALA A 175 15.98 0.35 7.36
C ALA A 175 16.93 0.46 8.54
N TYR A 176 16.45 0.98 9.65
CA TYR A 176 17.25 1.17 10.86
C TYR A 176 16.43 0.81 12.10
N LEU A 177 17.04 0.08 13.03
CA LEU A 177 16.52 -0.12 14.37
C LEU A 177 17.24 0.83 15.32
N VAL A 178 16.48 1.78 15.89
CA VAL A 178 16.98 2.88 16.71
C VAL A 178 16.34 2.85 18.09
N LYS A 179 17.09 3.27 19.12
CA LYS A 179 16.58 3.46 20.48
C LYS A 179 16.97 4.83 21.00
N GLY A 180 16.06 5.52 21.68
CA GLY A 180 16.29 6.86 22.24
C GLY A 180 15.00 7.68 22.35
N ASP A 181 15.13 8.94 22.76
CA ASP A 181 14.05 9.92 22.64
C ASP A 181 13.63 10.13 21.18
N TYR A 182 12.39 10.57 20.96
CA TYR A 182 11.97 11.04 19.64
C TYR A 182 12.81 12.25 19.22
N HIS A 183 13.36 12.25 18.01
CA HIS A 183 14.37 13.23 17.66
C HIS A 183 13.79 14.67 17.60
N PRO A 184 14.41 15.69 18.25
CA PRO A 184 13.84 17.04 18.37
C PRO A 184 13.47 17.73 17.05
N HIS A 185 14.24 17.52 15.98
CA HIS A 185 13.90 18.08 14.66
C HIS A 185 12.65 17.43 14.03
N LEU A 186 12.38 16.15 14.32
CA LEU A 186 11.17 15.48 13.86
C LEU A 186 9.94 15.91 14.67
N ILE A 187 10.11 16.16 15.98
CA ILE A 187 9.08 16.77 16.83
C ILE A 187 8.70 18.16 16.30
N ALA A 188 9.69 19.01 16.00
CA ALA A 188 9.43 20.34 15.45
C ALA A 188 8.70 20.29 14.09
N ALA A 189 9.07 19.33 13.23
CA ALA A 189 8.36 19.07 11.98
C ALA A 189 6.92 18.60 12.21
N TRP A 190 6.69 17.74 13.21
CA TRP A 190 5.37 17.26 13.59
C TRP A 190 4.46 18.41 14.05
N TYR A 191 4.92 19.27 14.97
CA TYR A 191 4.14 20.44 15.41
C TYR A 191 3.85 21.44 14.29
N THR A 192 4.77 21.57 13.33
CA THR A 192 4.55 22.43 12.15
C THR A 192 3.39 21.89 11.31
N TYR A 193 3.36 20.57 11.08
CA TYR A 193 2.29 19.89 10.36
C TYR A 193 0.97 19.91 11.12
N ASP A 194 0.97 19.59 12.41
CA ASP A 194 -0.24 19.59 13.25
C ASP A 194 -0.94 20.96 13.23
N LYS A 195 -0.17 22.05 13.27
CA LYS A 195 -0.72 23.40 13.16
C LYS A 195 -1.38 23.69 11.81
N GLN A 196 -0.97 23.01 10.74
CA GLN A 196 -1.44 23.21 9.36
C GLN A 196 -2.59 22.26 9.00
N GLU A 197 -2.39 20.97 9.24
CA GLU A 197 -3.27 19.89 8.78
C GLU A 197 -4.13 19.29 9.89
N LYS A 198 -3.82 19.59 11.17
CA LYS A 198 -4.38 18.96 12.39
C LYS A 198 -4.12 17.45 12.39
N SER A 199 -3.03 17.06 13.03
CA SER A 199 -2.63 15.66 13.06
C SER A 199 -3.70 14.81 13.73
N SER A 200 -4.01 13.66 13.13
CA SER A 200 -4.83 12.65 13.80
C SER A 200 -4.00 11.85 14.81
N ASN A 201 -2.67 11.89 14.66
CA ASN A 201 -1.75 11.16 15.52
C ASN A 201 -1.50 11.84 16.86
N GLY A 202 -1.14 11.06 17.88
CA GLY A 202 -0.69 11.58 19.19
C GLY A 202 0.65 12.32 19.14
N ASP A 203 0.86 13.24 20.07
CA ASP A 203 2.10 14.03 20.18
C ASP A 203 3.32 13.12 20.42
N PRO A 204 4.37 13.15 19.56
CA PRO A 204 5.53 12.25 19.69
C PRO A 204 6.45 12.56 20.88
N THR A 205 6.20 13.62 21.64
CA THR A 205 6.95 13.91 22.89
C THR A 205 6.62 12.96 24.05
N GLN A 206 5.57 12.16 23.91
CA GLN A 206 5.14 11.21 24.94
C GLN A 206 6.01 9.94 25.05
N PHE A 207 6.83 9.64 24.03
CA PHE A 207 7.67 8.44 24.03
C PHE A 207 8.83 8.57 25.04
N PRO A 208 9.17 7.51 25.79
CA PRO A 208 10.29 7.53 26.74
C PRO A 208 11.65 7.53 26.03
N ASP A 209 12.70 7.85 26.79
CA ASP A 209 14.10 7.90 26.31
C ASP A 209 14.67 6.54 25.91
N ASP A 210 13.96 5.46 26.23
CA ASP A 210 14.32 4.09 25.93
C ASP A 210 13.41 3.41 24.89
N GLN A 211 12.56 4.19 24.21
CA GLN A 211 11.67 3.75 23.14
C GLN A 211 12.46 3.18 21.94
N LEU A 212 11.99 2.07 21.39
CA LEU A 212 12.52 1.46 20.17
C LEU A 212 11.74 1.97 18.96
N PHE A 213 12.44 2.29 17.87
CA PHE A 213 11.86 2.72 16.60
C PHE A 213 12.44 1.89 15.46
N LEU A 214 11.57 1.41 14.57
CA LEU A 214 11.97 0.95 13.25
C LEU A 214 11.77 2.10 12.26
N LEU A 215 12.86 2.48 11.60
CA LEU A 215 12.88 3.52 10.60
C LEU A 215 12.96 2.88 9.21
N PHE A 216 12.09 3.28 8.30
CA PHE A 216 12.18 2.93 6.90
C PHE A 216 12.54 4.16 6.09
N GLU A 217 13.67 4.11 5.40
CA GLU A 217 14.09 5.13 4.45
C GLU A 217 13.75 4.66 3.03
N TYR A 218 12.73 5.26 2.43
CA TYR A 218 12.25 5.00 1.08
C TYR A 218 12.69 6.07 0.08
N GLU A 219 12.63 5.77 -1.21
CA GLU A 219 12.62 6.81 -2.24
C GLU A 219 11.38 7.71 -2.10
N PHE A 220 11.40 8.89 -2.73
CA PHE A 220 10.21 9.73 -2.83
C PHE A 220 9.28 9.23 -3.95
N GLY A 221 8.07 8.80 -3.58
CA GLY A 221 7.12 8.16 -4.51
C GLY A 221 6.16 9.10 -5.25
N GLY A 222 6.12 10.39 -4.89
CA GLY A 222 5.12 11.35 -5.38
C GLY A 222 3.97 11.54 -4.40
N GLU A 223 2.81 11.91 -4.92
CA GLU A 223 1.58 12.17 -4.15
C GLU A 223 0.63 10.99 -4.26
N SER A 224 -0.22 10.76 -3.26
CA SER A 224 -1.21 9.68 -3.33
C SER A 224 -2.27 9.97 -4.40
N LEU A 225 -2.81 8.92 -5.02
CA LEU A 225 -3.70 9.04 -6.18
C LEU A 225 -5.01 9.77 -5.88
N ASP A 226 -5.49 9.73 -4.63
CA ASP A 226 -6.66 10.48 -4.17
C ASP A 226 -6.44 12.00 -4.07
N HIS A 227 -5.18 12.45 -4.01
CA HIS A 227 -4.79 13.85 -4.00
C HIS A 227 -4.14 14.30 -5.33
N PHE A 228 -3.71 13.35 -6.16
CA PHE A 228 -3.00 13.63 -7.41
C PHE A 228 -3.92 14.28 -8.47
N GLU A 229 -3.47 15.40 -9.05
CA GLU A 229 -4.19 16.10 -10.12
C GLU A 229 -4.00 15.41 -11.49
N LEU A 230 -4.95 14.54 -11.84
CA LEU A 230 -5.01 13.92 -13.17
C LEU A 230 -5.22 14.96 -14.27
N SER A 231 -4.30 14.97 -15.23
CA SER A 231 -4.26 15.95 -16.32
C SER A 231 -4.67 15.38 -17.69
N SER A 232 -4.70 14.05 -17.86
CA SER A 232 -5.13 13.40 -19.11
C SER A 232 -5.58 11.95 -18.95
N SER A 233 -6.41 11.49 -19.88
CA SER A 233 -6.87 10.09 -19.94
C SER A 233 -5.73 9.09 -20.14
N SER A 234 -4.65 9.49 -20.81
CA SER A 234 -3.44 8.65 -20.95
C SER A 234 -2.76 8.40 -19.59
N GLN A 235 -2.82 9.34 -18.65
CA GLN A 235 -2.30 9.12 -17.30
C GLN A 235 -3.12 8.06 -16.56
N LEU A 236 -4.45 8.10 -16.66
CA LEU A 236 -5.34 7.09 -16.08
C LEU A 236 -5.01 5.68 -16.60
N LEU A 237 -4.94 5.54 -17.93
CA LEU A 237 -4.59 4.27 -18.58
C LEU A 237 -3.19 3.78 -18.18
N SER A 238 -2.21 4.68 -18.11
CA SER A 238 -0.85 4.36 -17.69
C SER A 238 -0.78 3.91 -16.23
N ILE A 239 -1.50 4.58 -15.32
CA ILE A 239 -1.55 4.19 -13.90
C ILE A 239 -2.12 2.78 -13.74
N VAL A 240 -3.28 2.51 -14.37
CA VAL A 240 -3.89 1.17 -14.37
C VAL A 240 -2.93 0.11 -14.93
N ALA A 241 -2.28 0.39 -16.05
CA ALA A 241 -1.34 -0.56 -16.66
C ALA A 241 -0.11 -0.82 -15.78
N GLN A 242 0.44 0.22 -15.14
CA GLN A 242 1.55 0.10 -14.18
C GLN A 242 1.15 -0.71 -12.96
N VAL A 243 -0.03 -0.47 -12.36
CA VAL A 243 -0.54 -1.22 -11.21
C VAL A 243 -0.75 -2.70 -11.57
N ALA A 244 -1.44 -2.98 -12.67
CA ALA A 244 -1.73 -4.36 -13.09
C ALA A 244 -0.46 -5.18 -13.36
N THR A 245 0.53 -4.58 -14.05
CA THR A 245 1.82 -5.23 -14.33
C THR A 245 2.69 -5.39 -13.09
N ALA A 246 2.63 -4.45 -12.13
CA ALA A 246 3.31 -4.57 -10.86
C ALA A 246 2.81 -5.75 -10.04
N LEU A 247 1.49 -5.84 -9.88
CA LEU A 247 0.83 -6.94 -9.15
C LEU A 247 1.08 -8.27 -9.85
N ALA A 248 0.98 -8.33 -11.18
CA ALA A 248 1.28 -9.55 -11.94
C ALA A 248 2.74 -10.03 -11.77
N ALA A 249 3.72 -9.13 -11.75
CA ALA A 249 5.12 -9.47 -11.51
C ALA A 249 5.32 -10.01 -10.08
N ALA A 250 4.69 -9.39 -9.08
CA ALA A 250 4.81 -9.79 -7.69
C ALA A 250 4.04 -11.09 -7.38
N GLU A 251 2.88 -11.33 -8.01
CA GLU A 251 2.17 -12.61 -7.98
C GLU A 251 3.07 -13.76 -8.47
N CYS A 252 3.72 -13.58 -9.62
CA CYS A 252 4.61 -14.59 -10.18
C CYS A 252 5.89 -14.79 -9.35
N GLY A 253 6.51 -13.69 -8.88
CA GLY A 253 7.80 -13.73 -8.20
C GLY A 253 7.72 -14.13 -6.73
N LEU A 254 6.61 -13.77 -6.06
CA LEU A 254 6.49 -13.82 -4.60
C LEU A 254 5.13 -14.35 -4.14
N LYS A 255 4.24 -14.79 -5.03
CA LYS A 255 2.83 -15.08 -4.68
C LYS A 255 2.21 -13.93 -3.86
N PHE A 256 2.47 -12.71 -4.30
CA PHE A 256 2.13 -11.50 -3.56
C PHE A 256 0.64 -11.16 -3.68
N GLU A 257 0.06 -10.74 -2.57
CA GLU A 257 -1.22 -10.06 -2.48
C GLU A 257 -1.04 -8.77 -1.67
N HIS A 258 -1.47 -7.62 -2.19
CA HIS A 258 -1.32 -6.35 -1.47
C HIS A 258 -2.25 -6.25 -0.26
N ARG A 259 -3.51 -6.68 -0.47
CA ARG A 259 -4.63 -6.67 0.48
C ARG A 259 -5.07 -5.30 1.03
N ASP A 260 -4.29 -4.25 0.82
CA ASP A 260 -4.70 -2.88 1.18
C ASP A 260 -4.36 -1.82 0.12
N LEU A 261 -4.74 -2.03 -1.14
CA LEU A 261 -4.36 -1.14 -2.24
C LEU A 261 -5.41 -0.05 -2.51
N HIS A 262 -5.80 0.69 -1.46
CA HIS A 262 -6.63 1.87 -1.62
C HIS A 262 -5.88 3.01 -2.32
N LEU A 263 -6.58 4.06 -2.76
CA LEU A 263 -5.99 5.16 -3.55
C LEU A 263 -4.85 5.89 -2.81
N GLY A 264 -4.94 5.98 -1.48
CA GLY A 264 -3.85 6.46 -0.61
C GLY A 264 -2.52 5.69 -0.74
N ASN A 265 -2.59 4.40 -1.09
CA ASN A 265 -1.43 3.50 -1.21
C ASN A 265 -0.91 3.37 -2.66
N ILE A 266 -1.45 4.19 -3.58
CA ILE A 266 -0.97 4.33 -4.95
C ILE A 266 -0.36 5.73 -5.08
N LEU A 267 0.96 5.84 -4.94
CA LEU A 267 1.66 7.10 -5.16
C LEU A 267 1.91 7.31 -6.65
N VAL A 268 1.76 8.55 -7.11
CA VAL A 268 1.98 9.00 -8.48
C VAL A 268 2.97 10.16 -8.49
N PHE A 269 4.05 9.96 -9.23
CA PHE A 269 5.04 11.00 -9.50
C PHE A 269 4.91 11.52 -10.93
N LEU A 270 4.67 12.82 -11.10
CA LEU A 270 4.64 13.48 -12.39
C LEU A 270 6.06 13.79 -12.89
N LYS A 271 6.41 13.22 -14.04
CA LYS A 271 7.71 13.38 -14.71
C LYS A 271 7.69 14.58 -15.65
N GLU A 272 8.86 15.16 -15.86
CA GLU A 272 9.06 16.19 -16.88
C GLU A 272 8.74 15.67 -18.28
N MET A 273 9.17 14.45 -18.60
CA MET A 273 8.97 13.82 -19.92
C MET A 273 8.50 12.37 -19.78
N SER A 274 7.78 11.92 -20.80
CA SER A 274 7.33 10.53 -20.89
C SER A 274 8.51 9.60 -21.22
N LYS A 275 8.45 8.38 -20.70
CA LYS A 275 9.40 7.32 -21.00
C LYS A 275 8.65 6.01 -21.24
N MET A 276 9.34 5.03 -21.81
CA MET A 276 8.83 3.66 -21.81
C MET A 276 8.89 3.09 -20.40
N HIS A 277 7.73 2.77 -19.83
CA HIS A 277 7.62 1.86 -18.71
C HIS A 277 8.01 0.46 -19.17
N ARG A 278 8.70 -0.30 -18.31
CA ARG A 278 9.14 -1.66 -18.58
C ARG A 278 8.95 -2.52 -17.33
N ALA A 279 8.27 -3.66 -17.51
CA ALA A 279 8.14 -4.72 -16.53
C ALA A 279 8.45 -6.07 -17.19
N VAL A 280 8.81 -7.07 -16.38
CA VAL A 280 8.92 -8.47 -16.80
C VAL A 280 7.96 -9.28 -15.95
N VAL A 281 7.09 -10.06 -16.60
CA VAL A 281 6.11 -10.94 -15.94
C VAL A 281 6.25 -12.32 -16.57
N ASN A 282 6.65 -13.31 -15.78
CA ASN A 282 6.86 -14.69 -16.21
C ASN A 282 7.69 -14.79 -17.52
N ASN A 283 8.86 -14.17 -17.51
CA ASN A 283 9.81 -14.06 -18.64
C ASN A 283 9.33 -13.25 -19.85
N LYS A 284 8.12 -12.68 -19.82
CA LYS A 284 7.61 -11.79 -20.87
C LYS A 284 7.90 -10.34 -20.50
N THR A 285 8.61 -9.63 -21.37
CA THR A 285 8.79 -8.17 -21.24
C THR A 285 7.51 -7.47 -21.71
N ILE A 286 6.98 -6.57 -20.89
CA ILE A 286 5.85 -5.69 -21.19
C ILE A 286 6.35 -4.26 -21.16
N GLU A 287 6.10 -3.50 -22.24
CA GLU A 287 6.55 -2.12 -22.40
C GLU A 287 5.43 -1.24 -22.94
N PHE A 288 5.27 -0.06 -22.34
CA PHE A 288 4.31 0.95 -22.80
C PHE A 288 4.74 2.36 -22.38
N ASN A 289 4.26 3.39 -23.07
CA ASN A 289 4.49 4.78 -22.69
C ASN A 289 3.89 5.06 -21.31
N ASP A 290 4.69 5.65 -20.41
CA ASP A 290 4.29 5.92 -19.04
C ASP A 290 3.39 7.16 -18.89
N ALA A 291 3.07 7.87 -19.98
CA ALA A 291 2.26 9.08 -19.98
C ALA A 291 2.74 10.13 -18.96
N ARG A 292 4.06 10.22 -18.77
CA ARG A 292 4.72 11.11 -17.80
C ARG A 292 4.41 10.80 -16.33
N VAL A 293 3.84 9.65 -15.99
CA VAL A 293 3.55 9.29 -14.60
C VAL A 293 4.35 8.06 -14.15
N SER A 294 4.86 8.07 -12.91
CA SER A 294 5.45 6.90 -12.26
C SER A 294 4.55 6.46 -11.13
N VAL A 295 4.20 5.18 -11.09
CA VAL A 295 3.48 4.60 -9.94
C VAL A 295 4.47 4.05 -8.92
N ARG A 296 4.17 4.23 -7.62
CA ARG A 296 4.76 3.53 -6.48
C ARG A 296 3.67 3.03 -5.54
N LEU A 297 3.56 1.71 -5.40
CA LEU A 297 2.69 1.06 -4.43
C LEU A 297 3.41 1.04 -3.08
N ILE A 298 2.71 1.43 -2.02
CA ILE A 298 3.21 1.55 -0.66
C ILE A 298 2.32 0.78 0.31
N ASP A 299 2.75 0.70 1.56
CA ASP A 299 2.04 0.09 2.69
C ASP A 299 1.74 -1.40 2.50
N PHE A 300 2.62 -2.22 3.06
CA PHE A 300 2.53 -3.67 2.96
C PHE A 300 2.12 -4.32 4.28
N THR A 301 1.49 -3.54 5.17
CA THR A 301 1.09 -4.00 6.51
C THR A 301 0.18 -5.23 6.44
N LEU A 302 -0.81 -5.21 5.54
CA LEU A 302 -1.78 -6.31 5.38
C LEU A 302 -1.36 -7.36 4.33
N ALA A 303 -0.18 -7.21 3.74
CA ALA A 303 0.21 -8.00 2.58
C ALA A 303 0.39 -9.49 2.89
N ARG A 304 0.29 -10.32 1.85
CA ARG A 304 0.66 -11.73 1.87
C ARG A 304 1.68 -12.02 0.79
N PHE A 305 2.72 -12.78 1.11
CA PHE A 305 3.77 -13.14 0.15
C PHE A 305 4.58 -14.37 0.61
N ASP A 306 5.19 -15.05 -0.34
CA ASP A 306 6.20 -16.09 -0.12
C ASP A 306 7.59 -15.47 -0.37
N TYR A 307 8.49 -15.61 0.61
CA TYR A 307 9.87 -15.16 0.47
C TYR A 307 10.82 -16.12 1.19
N LYS A 308 11.93 -16.48 0.53
CA LYS A 308 12.92 -17.45 1.05
C LYS A 308 12.29 -18.76 1.55
N LYS A 309 11.31 -19.30 0.80
CA LYS A 309 10.54 -20.53 1.11
C LYS A 309 9.66 -20.45 2.37
N GLN A 310 9.48 -19.26 2.94
CA GLN A 310 8.55 -19.02 4.03
C GLN A 310 7.37 -18.20 3.50
N ASN A 311 6.23 -18.35 4.15
CA ASN A 311 5.05 -17.56 3.88
C ASN A 311 4.88 -16.51 4.98
N PHE A 312 4.60 -15.28 4.58
CA PHE A 312 4.30 -14.15 5.44
C PHE A 312 2.91 -13.64 5.04
N HIS A 313 2.09 -13.37 6.04
CA HIS A 313 0.76 -12.80 5.85
C HIS A 313 0.36 -12.07 7.11
N TYR A 314 -0.50 -11.08 6.93
CA TYR A 314 -1.28 -10.55 8.03
C TYR A 314 -2.42 -11.51 8.36
N GLN A 315 -2.61 -11.77 9.65
CA GLN A 315 -3.72 -12.57 10.15
C GLN A 315 -4.80 -11.60 10.65
N PHE A 316 -5.93 -11.58 9.95
CA PHE A 316 -7.10 -10.84 10.40
C PHE A 316 -7.83 -11.65 11.47
N GLU A 317 -8.40 -10.95 12.45
CA GLU A 317 -9.30 -11.54 13.45
C GLU A 317 -10.72 -11.71 12.87
N GLU A 318 -11.55 -12.54 13.53
CA GLU A 318 -12.90 -12.84 13.04
C GLU A 318 -13.84 -11.60 13.11
N ASP A 319 -13.67 -10.79 14.16
CA ASP A 319 -14.40 -9.57 14.50
C ASP A 319 -13.63 -8.30 14.15
N ASP A 320 -12.67 -8.42 13.23
CA ASP A 320 -11.85 -7.30 12.77
C ASP A 320 -12.71 -6.14 12.23
N PRO A 321 -12.60 -4.93 12.81
CA PRO A 321 -13.38 -3.74 12.42
C PRO A 321 -13.21 -3.32 10.97
N ILE A 322 -12.12 -3.75 10.31
CA ILE A 322 -11.89 -3.51 8.89
C ILE A 322 -13.01 -4.10 8.02
N PHE A 323 -13.70 -5.15 8.50
CA PHE A 323 -14.84 -5.78 7.82
C PHE A 323 -16.20 -5.14 8.19
N GLU A 324 -16.26 -4.42 9.32
CA GLU A 324 -17.49 -3.86 9.89
C GLU A 324 -17.88 -2.49 9.34
N GLY A 325 -17.01 -1.87 8.53
CA GLY A 325 -17.27 -0.56 7.94
C GLY A 325 -18.71 -0.42 7.40
N ASP A 326 -19.36 0.70 7.71
CA ASP A 326 -20.77 1.01 7.41
C ASP A 326 -21.11 1.00 5.90
N GLY A 327 -20.12 0.74 5.04
CA GLY A 327 -20.21 0.69 3.60
C GLY A 327 -20.23 2.07 2.94
N SER A 328 -19.99 3.14 3.70
CA SER A 328 -19.96 4.52 3.19
C SER A 328 -18.77 4.77 2.25
N GLU A 329 -17.62 4.17 2.53
CA GLU A 329 -16.43 4.22 1.68
C GLU A 329 -16.31 2.95 0.82
N ALA A 330 -16.09 3.14 -0.47
CA ALA A 330 -16.13 2.06 -1.47
C ALA A 330 -15.06 0.98 -1.23
N HIS A 331 -13.90 1.33 -0.66
CA HIS A 331 -12.85 0.35 -0.36
C HIS A 331 -13.21 -0.62 0.77
N HIS A 332 -14.12 -0.29 1.70
CA HIS A 332 -14.52 -1.23 2.77
C HIS A 332 -15.19 -2.50 2.22
N GLN A 333 -15.80 -2.39 1.04
CA GLN A 333 -16.41 -3.52 0.36
C GLN A 333 -15.36 -4.49 -0.17
N ILE A 334 -14.16 -4.00 -0.47
CA ILE A 334 -13.04 -4.81 -0.93
C ILE A 334 -12.57 -5.72 0.19
N TYR A 335 -12.46 -5.26 1.44
CA TYR A 335 -12.12 -6.12 2.58
C TYR A 335 -13.11 -7.27 2.76
N ARG A 336 -14.42 -6.99 2.68
CA ARG A 336 -15.45 -8.03 2.70
C ARG A 336 -15.33 -8.99 1.52
N GLY A 337 -15.05 -8.47 0.32
CA GLY A 337 -14.80 -9.27 -0.89
C GLY A 337 -13.56 -10.18 -0.77
N MET A 338 -12.51 -9.70 -0.10
CA MET A 338 -11.33 -10.50 0.18
C MET A 338 -11.64 -11.60 1.19
N ARG A 339 -12.26 -11.28 2.34
CA ARG A 339 -12.69 -12.26 3.35
C ARG A 339 -13.53 -13.37 2.72
N ALA A 340 -14.44 -12.94 1.84
CA ALA A 340 -15.29 -13.80 1.06
C ALA A 340 -14.50 -14.76 0.14
N CYS A 341 -13.59 -14.24 -0.69
CA CYS A 341 -12.87 -15.06 -1.67
C CYS A 341 -11.79 -15.94 -1.03
N THR A 342 -11.17 -15.50 0.08
CA THR A 342 -10.20 -16.30 0.84
C THR A 342 -10.85 -17.35 1.71
N ARG A 343 -12.16 -17.23 1.99
CA ARG A 343 -12.86 -18.04 3.00
C ARG A 343 -12.12 -18.00 4.34
N GLU A 344 -11.60 -16.82 4.68
CA GLU A 344 -10.81 -16.55 5.88
C GLU A 344 -9.46 -17.28 5.96
N ASP A 345 -9.05 -18.00 4.90
CA ASP A 345 -7.68 -18.50 4.77
C ASP A 345 -6.75 -17.37 4.29
N TRP A 346 -6.31 -16.55 5.23
CA TRP A 346 -5.37 -15.45 4.97
C TRP A 346 -3.93 -15.92 4.71
N LYS A 347 -3.61 -17.17 5.02
CA LYS A 347 -2.31 -17.79 4.76
C LYS A 347 -2.20 -18.28 3.31
N GLY A 348 -3.29 -18.80 2.76
CA GLY A 348 -3.42 -19.22 1.37
C GLY A 348 -3.00 -18.14 0.38
N PHE A 349 -2.63 -18.55 -0.84
CA PHE A 349 -2.43 -17.62 -1.95
C PHE A 349 -3.73 -17.50 -2.75
N ASN A 350 -4.33 -16.31 -2.73
CA ASN A 350 -5.52 -15.97 -3.47
C ASN A 350 -5.34 -14.67 -4.25
N PRO A 351 -4.79 -14.71 -5.48
CA PRO A 351 -4.53 -13.51 -6.28
C PRO A 351 -5.79 -12.76 -6.72
N VAL A 352 -6.99 -13.30 -6.47
CA VAL A 352 -8.24 -12.57 -6.69
C VAL A 352 -8.32 -11.33 -5.81
N THR A 353 -7.66 -11.31 -4.64
CA THR A 353 -7.60 -10.11 -3.78
C THR A 353 -6.97 -8.92 -4.51
N ASN A 354 -5.92 -9.13 -5.29
CA ASN A 354 -5.31 -8.10 -6.15
C ASN A 354 -6.29 -7.62 -7.24
N LEU A 355 -7.05 -8.54 -7.85
CA LEU A 355 -8.05 -8.19 -8.86
C LEU A 355 -9.18 -7.33 -8.29
N LEU A 356 -9.61 -7.58 -7.05
CA LEU A 356 -10.60 -6.73 -6.37
C LEU A 356 -10.09 -5.29 -6.20
N TRP A 357 -8.81 -5.12 -5.85
CA TRP A 357 -8.19 -3.80 -5.77
C TRP A 357 -8.00 -3.13 -7.13
N ILE A 358 -7.68 -3.89 -8.19
CA ILE A 358 -7.65 -3.36 -9.57
C ILE A 358 -9.05 -2.92 -10.00
N GLU A 359 -10.08 -3.68 -9.66
CA GLU A 359 -11.49 -3.30 -9.91
C GLU A 359 -11.85 -2.00 -9.19
N TYR A 360 -11.43 -1.83 -7.93
CA TYR A 360 -11.61 -0.57 -7.20
C TYR A 360 -10.90 0.61 -7.89
N LEU A 361 -9.66 0.43 -8.33
CA LEU A 361 -8.92 1.44 -9.10
C LEU A 361 -9.65 1.79 -10.41
N LEU A 362 -10.14 0.79 -11.15
CA LEU A 362 -10.85 1.01 -12.41
C LEU A 362 -12.16 1.76 -12.20
N TRP A 363 -12.89 1.47 -11.13
CA TRP A 363 -14.05 2.26 -10.76
C TRP A 363 -13.69 3.73 -10.57
N PHE A 364 -12.64 4.03 -9.81
CA PHE A 364 -12.15 5.41 -9.64
C PHE A 364 -11.81 6.06 -10.98
N CYS A 365 -11.10 5.35 -11.87
CA CYS A 365 -10.75 5.87 -13.20
C CYS A 365 -11.99 6.15 -14.06
N LEU A 366 -13.01 5.29 -14.03
CA LEU A 366 -14.25 5.48 -14.78
C LEU A 366 -15.11 6.62 -14.22
N GLN A 367 -15.00 6.96 -12.94
CA GLN A 367 -15.61 8.17 -12.39
C GLN A 367 -14.87 9.44 -12.82
N HIS A 368 -13.57 9.36 -13.14
CA HIS A 368 -12.80 10.51 -13.62
C HIS A 368 -12.97 10.73 -15.12
N GLU A 369 -13.11 9.66 -15.90
CA GLU A 369 -13.30 9.69 -17.34
C GLU A 369 -14.80 9.61 -17.70
N GLU A 370 -15.63 10.57 -17.27
CA GLU A 370 -17.11 10.42 -17.33
C GLU A 370 -17.70 10.30 -18.76
N ASP A 371 -17.01 10.77 -19.80
CA ASP A 371 -17.51 10.68 -21.17
C ASP A 371 -17.31 9.29 -21.76
N ALA A 372 -18.39 8.51 -21.77
CA ALA A 372 -18.42 7.14 -22.29
C ALA A 372 -18.05 7.01 -23.78
N ASN A 373 -18.02 8.11 -24.52
CA ASN A 373 -17.62 8.11 -25.93
C ASN A 373 -16.10 8.17 -26.12
N THR A 374 -15.32 8.49 -25.08
CA THR A 374 -13.87 8.54 -25.21
C THR A 374 -13.29 7.14 -25.37
N LYS A 375 -12.19 7.05 -26.14
CA LYS A 375 -11.50 5.78 -26.30
C LYS A 375 -10.97 5.25 -24.97
N ALA A 376 -10.53 6.15 -24.08
CA ALA A 376 -10.03 5.79 -22.77
C ALA A 376 -11.13 5.15 -21.89
N TYR A 377 -12.33 5.73 -21.84
CA TYR A 377 -13.44 5.12 -21.11
C TYR A 377 -13.75 3.71 -21.62
N GLN A 378 -13.87 3.55 -22.94
CA GLN A 378 -14.17 2.25 -23.56
C GLN A 378 -13.11 1.20 -23.25
N LEU A 379 -11.83 1.59 -23.22
CA LEU A 379 -10.73 0.71 -22.83
C LEU A 379 -10.81 0.32 -21.35
N LEU A 380 -11.03 1.29 -20.46
CA LEU A 380 -11.18 1.06 -19.02
C LEU A 380 -12.38 0.15 -18.71
N ASP A 381 -13.54 0.40 -19.33
CA ASP A 381 -14.76 -0.40 -19.15
C ASP A 381 -14.58 -1.84 -19.68
N SER A 382 -13.96 -2.00 -20.85
CA SER A 382 -13.64 -3.33 -21.37
C SER A 382 -12.67 -4.08 -20.46
N PHE A 383 -11.66 -3.38 -19.94
CA PHE A 383 -10.69 -3.96 -19.03
C PHE A 383 -11.33 -4.35 -17.68
N LEU A 384 -12.23 -3.54 -17.13
CA LEU A 384 -13.03 -3.87 -15.94
C LEU A 384 -13.85 -5.15 -16.14
N LYS A 385 -14.52 -5.29 -17.28
CA LYS A 385 -15.25 -6.53 -17.63
C LYS A 385 -14.33 -7.75 -17.71
N ARG A 386 -13.07 -7.55 -18.10
CA ARG A 386 -12.06 -8.62 -18.14
C ARG A 386 -11.56 -8.99 -16.75
N VAL A 387 -11.28 -8.00 -15.88
CA VAL A 387 -10.88 -8.21 -14.47
C VAL A 387 -11.81 -9.18 -13.75
N ARG A 388 -13.13 -8.98 -13.88
CA ARG A 388 -14.16 -9.82 -13.24
C ARG A 388 -14.14 -11.29 -13.67
N LYS A 389 -13.54 -11.59 -14.82
CA LYS A 389 -13.46 -12.93 -15.41
C LYS A 389 -12.10 -13.60 -15.22
N CYS A 390 -11.12 -12.89 -14.66
CA CYS A 390 -9.78 -13.41 -14.40
C CYS A 390 -9.65 -13.96 -12.98
N TRP A 391 -8.65 -14.80 -12.78
CA TRP A 391 -8.30 -15.37 -11.48
C TRP A 391 -7.02 -14.78 -10.87
N SER A 392 -6.20 -14.09 -11.67
CA SER A 392 -5.01 -13.38 -11.19
C SER A 392 -4.65 -12.18 -12.06
N SER A 393 -3.82 -11.27 -11.53
CA SER A 393 -3.26 -10.16 -12.30
C SER A 393 -2.34 -10.68 -13.42
N THR A 394 -1.66 -11.82 -13.22
CA THR A 394 -0.90 -12.50 -14.28
C THR A 394 -1.76 -12.89 -15.47
N GLU A 395 -2.96 -13.44 -15.25
CA GLU A 395 -3.90 -13.74 -16.33
C GLU A 395 -4.39 -12.46 -17.01
N LEU A 396 -4.69 -11.44 -16.19
CA LEU A 396 -5.21 -10.15 -16.64
C LEU A 396 -4.25 -9.44 -17.61
N VAL A 397 -2.96 -9.35 -17.29
CA VAL A 397 -1.97 -8.67 -18.16
C VAL A 397 -1.63 -9.43 -19.44
N ASN A 398 -2.13 -10.67 -19.59
CA ASN A 398 -2.04 -11.44 -20.83
C ASN A 398 -3.33 -11.38 -21.68
N SER A 399 -4.35 -10.65 -21.21
CA SER A 399 -5.61 -10.48 -21.93
C SER A 399 -5.48 -9.58 -23.16
N LYS A 400 -6.45 -9.70 -24.07
CA LYS A 400 -6.57 -8.80 -25.22
C LYS A 400 -6.81 -7.36 -24.76
N GLU A 401 -7.67 -7.18 -23.75
CA GLU A 401 -8.08 -5.88 -23.23
C GLU A 401 -6.89 -5.11 -22.63
N PHE A 402 -5.95 -5.80 -21.96
CA PHE A 402 -4.71 -5.19 -21.54
C PHE A 402 -3.83 -4.75 -22.73
N ASN A 403 -3.70 -5.59 -23.75
CA ASN A 403 -2.93 -5.24 -24.94
C ASN A 403 -3.54 -4.04 -25.68
N ASP A 404 -4.87 -3.94 -25.75
CA ASP A 404 -5.56 -2.79 -26.36
C ASP A 404 -5.20 -1.47 -25.61
N ILE A 405 -5.04 -1.50 -24.29
CA ILE A 405 -4.56 -0.36 -23.48
C ILE A 405 -3.11 -0.03 -23.83
N VAL A 406 -2.24 -1.04 -23.88
CA VAL A 406 -0.81 -0.88 -24.19
C VAL A 406 -0.60 -0.31 -25.59
N GLU A 407 -1.33 -0.80 -26.58
CA GLU A 407 -1.29 -0.29 -27.95
C GLU A 407 -1.74 1.17 -28.01
N HIS A 408 -2.80 1.53 -27.27
CA HIS A 408 -3.28 2.91 -27.21
C HIS A 408 -2.29 3.85 -26.53
N LEU A 409 -1.60 3.42 -25.47
CA LEU A 409 -0.56 4.21 -24.80
C LEU A 409 0.66 4.45 -25.71
N ASN A 410 0.95 3.52 -26.61
CA ASN A 410 2.11 3.59 -27.50
C ASN A 410 1.84 4.33 -28.82
N ALA A 411 0.56 4.55 -29.15
CA ALA A 411 0.14 5.37 -30.29
C ALA A 411 0.27 6.87 -29.95
#